data_AF-A0A9P1IQE0-F1
#
_entry.id   AF-A0A9P1IQE0-F1
#
_cell.length_a   1.000
_cell.length_b   1.000
_cell.length_c   1.000
_cell.angle_alpha   90.00
_cell.angle_beta   90.00
_cell.angle_gamma   90.00
#
_symmetry.space_group_name_H-M   'P 1'
#
loop_
_entity.id
_entity.type
_entity.pdbx_description
1 polymer ?
#
loop_
_entity_poly.entity_id
_entity_poly.type
_entity_poly.pdbx_seq_one_letter_code
_entity_poly.pdbx_strand_id
1 'polypeptide(L)' 'MLFQNLFFFRLRERRLTPISQTQGYVMAREIKAVKYLECSALTQRGLKQVFDEAIRAVLTPPQRPRKNRCDLL' A
#
# COMPACT_ATOMS: atom_id res chain seq x y z
N MET A 1 17.80 8.02 -11.62
CA MET A 1 16.89 8.41 -12.72
C MET A 1 16.94 7.44 -13.91
N LEU A 2 18.10 6.91 -14.31
CA LEU A 2 18.21 5.96 -15.44
C LEU A 2 17.38 4.67 -15.27
N PHE A 3 17.29 4.12 -14.05
CA PHE A 3 16.50 2.90 -13.78
C PHE A 3 14.97 3.08 -13.93
N GLN A 4 14.41 4.23 -13.52
CA GLN A 4 12.99 4.51 -13.72
C GLN A 4 12.65 4.59 -15.21
N ASN A 5 13.50 5.25 -16.00
CA ASN A 5 13.32 5.34 -17.45
C ASN A 5 13.37 3.96 -18.13
N LEU A 6 14.27 3.07 -17.73
CA LEU A 6 14.34 1.71 -18.27
C LEU A 6 13.14 0.84 -17.87
N PHE A 7 12.59 1.02 -16.68
CA PHE A 7 11.39 0.31 -16.25
C PHE A 7 10.15 0.80 -17.01
N PHE A 8 9.99 2.11 -17.19
CA PHE A 8 8.89 2.68 -17.97
C PHE A 8 8.94 2.26 -19.43
N PHE A 9 10.14 2.17 -20.01
CA PHE A 9 10.33 1.66 -21.37
C PHE A 9 9.80 0.23 -21.51
N ARG A 10 10.19 -0.67 -20.60
CA ARG A 10 9.72 -2.06 -20.58
C ARG A 10 8.20 -2.20 -20.39
N LEU A 11 7.59 -1.34 -19.59
CA LEU A 11 6.12 -1.32 -19.45
C LEU A 11 5.44 -0.86 -20.75
N ARG A 12 6.00 0.17 -21.41
CA ARG A 12 5.46 0.73 -22.66
C ARG A 12 5.52 -0.27 -23.81
N GLU A 13 6.60 -1.05 -23.93
CA GLU A 13 6.70 -2.15 -24.90
C GLU A 13 5.56 -3.16 -24.75
N ARG A 14 5.11 -3.39 -23.51
CA ARG A 14 4.00 -4.30 -23.19
C ARG A 14 2.63 -3.61 -23.19
N ARG A 15 2.56 -2.34 -23.63
CA ARG A 15 1.36 -1.48 -23.58
C ARG A 15 0.76 -1.33 -22.17
N LEU A 16 1.61 -1.39 -21.15
CA LEU A 16 1.22 -1.21 -19.75
C LEU A 16 1.63 0.17 -19.25
N THR A 17 0.86 0.68 -18.29
CA THR A 17 1.18 1.92 -17.57
C THR A 17 1.54 1.61 -16.12
N PRO A 18 2.36 2.46 -15.47
CA PRO A 18 2.62 2.36 -14.04
C PRO A 18 1.33 2.53 -13.24
N ILE A 19 1.26 1.83 -12.10
CA ILE A 19 0.16 1.99 -11.15
C ILE A 19 0.29 3.35 -10.47
N SER A 20 -0.83 4.07 -10.37
CA SER A 20 -0.90 5.32 -9.62
C SER A 20 -1.08 5.04 -8.13
N GLN A 21 -0.65 6.00 -7.32
CA GLN A 21 -0.90 6.02 -5.87
C GLN A 21 -2.38 5.79 -5.55
N THR A 22 -3.27 6.49 -6.27
CA THR A 22 -4.72 6.40 -6.06
C THR A 22 -5.25 4.99 -6.31
N GLN A 23 -4.78 4.32 -7.36
CA GLN A 23 -5.14 2.92 -7.64
C GLN A 23 -4.67 1.99 -6.52
N GLY A 24 -3.46 2.21 -5.99
CA GLY A 24 -2.94 1.46 -4.85
C GLY A 24 -3.80 1.61 -3.59
N TYR A 25 -4.21 2.84 -3.27
CA TYR A 25 -5.12 3.10 -2.14
C TYR A 25 -6.51 2.46 -2.32
N VAL A 26 -7.06 2.50 -3.53
CA VAL A 26 -8.36 1.86 -3.83
C VAL A 26 -8.27 0.36 -3.60
N MET A 27 -7.24 -0.30 -4.14
CA MET A 27 -7.01 -1.73 -3.95
C MET A 27 -6.82 -2.09 -2.47
N ALA A 28 -6.04 -1.30 -1.73
CA ALA A 28 -5.83 -1.53 -0.30
C ALA A 28 -7.14 -1.48 0.50
N ARG A 29 -8.06 -0.60 0.14
CA ARG A 29 -9.40 -0.54 0.75
C ARG A 29 -10.25 -1.76 0.39
N GLU A 30 -10.20 -2.19 -0.86
CA GLU A 30 -10.95 -3.33 -1.37
C GLU A 30 -10.61 -4.63 -0.62
N ILE A 31 -9.31 -4.89 -0.43
CA ILE A 31 -8.84 -6.06 0.31
C ILE A 31 -8.82 -5.87 1.84
N LYS A 32 -9.26 -4.70 2.34
CA LYS A 32 -9.24 -4.32 3.76
C LYS A 32 -7.84 -4.41 4.39
N ALA A 33 -6.81 -4.02 3.64
CA ALA A 33 -5.45 -3.91 4.15
C ALA A 33 -5.35 -2.82 5.23
N VAL A 34 -4.42 -3.00 6.16
CA VAL A 34 -4.19 -2.04 7.26
C VAL A 34 -3.68 -0.70 6.73
N LYS A 35 -2.76 -0.71 5.77
CA LYS A 35 -2.19 0.49 5.16
C LYS A 35 -1.59 0.18 3.78
N TYR A 36 -1.62 1.18 2.90
CA TYR A 36 -0.89 1.15 1.63
C TYR A 36 0.40 1.97 1.76
N LEU A 37 1.53 1.43 1.26
CA LEU A 37 2.84 2.06 1.28
C LEU A 37 3.58 1.75 -0.03
N GLU A 38 4.21 2.76 -0.63
CA GLU A 38 5.13 2.58 -1.76
C GLU A 38 6.58 2.56 -1.27
N CYS A 39 7.41 1.72 -1.87
CA CYS A 39 8.84 1.68 -1.59
C CYS A 39 9.67 1.40 -2.85
N SER A 40 10.96 1.72 -2.78
CA SER A 40 11.96 1.32 -3.76
C SER A 40 13.10 0.64 -3.02
N ALA A 41 13.29 -0.66 -3.26
CA ALA A 41 14.41 -1.40 -2.68
C ALA A 41 15.76 -0.86 -3.16
N LEU A 42 15.83 -0.42 -4.43
CA LEU A 42 17.07 0.08 -5.04
C LEU A 42 17.57 1.37 -4.39
N THR A 43 16.68 2.35 -4.19
CA THR A 43 17.04 3.64 -3.56
C THR A 43 16.79 3.65 -2.06
N GLN A 44 16.33 2.51 -1.51
CA GLN A 44 15.91 2.33 -0.12
C GLN A 44 14.80 3.29 0.34
N ARG A 45 14.17 4.03 -0.57
CA ARG A 45 13.08 4.96 -0.26
C ARG A 45 11.87 4.17 0.25
N GLY A 46 11.35 4.56 1.41
CA GLY A 46 10.17 3.92 2.00
C GLY A 46 10.40 2.52 2.56
N LEU A 47 11.60 1.93 2.39
CA LEU A 47 11.87 0.55 2.77
C LEU A 47 11.73 0.33 4.28
N LYS A 48 12.36 1.20 5.10
CA LYS A 48 12.22 1.15 6.57
C LYS A 48 10.76 1.29 7.02
N GLN A 49 10.00 2.19 6.38
CA GLN A 49 8.61 2.46 6.75
C GLN A 49 7.70 1.25 6.53
N VAL A 50 7.95 0.45 5.47
CA VAL A 50 7.21 -0.79 5.22
C VAL A 50 7.38 -1.78 6.38
N PHE A 51 8.61 -1.97 6.86
CA PHE A 51 8.89 -2.88 7.97
C PHE A 51 8.37 -2.33 9.31
N ASP A 52 8.59 -1.05 9.60
CA ASP A 52 8.08 -0.42 10.82
C ASP A 52 6.54 -0.54 10.92
N GLU A 53 5.84 -0.33 9.81
CA GLU A 53 4.37 -0.40 9.79
C GLU A 53 3.87 -1.84 9.90
N ALA A 54 4.55 -2.81 9.28
CA ALA A 54 4.20 -4.22 9.44
C ALA A 54 4.31 -4.66 10.90
N ILE A 55 5.38 -4.25 11.59
CA ILE A 55 5.55 -4.51 13.03
C ILE A 55 4.45 -3.81 13.83
N ARG A 56 4.19 -2.53 13.56
CA ARG A 56 3.13 -1.76 14.25
C ARG A 56 1.75 -2.39 14.06
N ALA A 57 1.44 -2.88 12.87
CA ALA A 57 0.14 -3.50 12.57
C ALA A 57 -0.14 -4.73 13.45
N VAL A 58 0.91 -5.42 13.91
CA VAL A 58 0.81 -6.57 14.82
C VAL A 58 0.80 -6.11 16.29
N LEU A 59 1.69 -5.21 16.68
CA LEU A 59 1.83 -4.77 18.08
C LEU A 59 0.71 -3.84 18.54
N THR A 60 0.16 -3.04 17.63
CA THR A 60 -0.89 -2.06 17.92
C THR A 60 -1.94 -2.15 16.81
N PRO A 61 -2.78 -3.20 16.83
CA PRO A 61 -3.77 -3.40 15.78
C PRO A 61 -4.73 -2.20 15.76
N PRO A 62 -5.12 -1.72 14.55
CA PRO A 62 -6.09 -0.64 14.46
C PRO A 62 -7.40 -1.09 15.12
N GLN A 63 -7.93 -0.24 16.01
CA GLN A 63 -9.20 -0.50 16.66
C GLN A 63 -10.28 -0.62 15.59
N ARG A 64 -10.85 -1.82 15.42
CA ARG A 64 -12.01 -1.99 14.56
C ARG A 64 -13.16 -1.21 15.21
N PRO A 65 -13.85 -0.32 14.50
CA PRO A 65 -15.01 0.36 15.06
C PRO A 65 -15.99 -0.71 15.54
N ARG A 66 -16.27 -0.72 16.85
CA ARG A 66 -17.28 -1.61 17.42
C ARG A 66 -18.61 -1.23 16.78
N LYS A 67 -19.24 -2.18 16.08
CA LYS A 67 -20.63 -2.02 15.67
C LYS A 67 -21.44 -2.03 16.96
N ASN A 68 -22.06 -0.91 17.31
CA ASN A 68 -22.97 -0.87 18.46
C ASN A 68 -24.05 -1.93 18.22
N ARG A 69 -24.18 -2.88 19.14
CA ARG A 69 -25.33 -3.78 19.16
C ARG A 69 -26.52 -2.88 19.47
N CYS A 70 -27.42 -2.70 18.52
CA CYS A 70 -28.73 -2.15 18.81
C CYS A 70 -29.45 -3.22 19.63
N ASP A 71 -29.54 -3.02 20.94
CA ASP A 71 -30.51 -3.75 21.76
C ASP A 71 -31.87 -3.12 21.44
N LEU A 72 -32.69 -3.82 20.67
CA LEU A 72 -34.10 -3.50 20.51
C LEU A 72 -34.79 -3.81 21.83
N LEU A 73 -35.26 -2.77 22.51
CA LEU A 73 -36.19 -2.84 23.64
C LEU A 73 -37.61 -3.15 23.13
#